data_AF-A0A031HY77-F1
#
_entry.id   AF-A0A031HY77-F1
#
_cell.length_a   1.000
_cell.length_b   1.000
_cell.length_c   1.000
_cell.angle_alpha   90.00
_cell.angle_beta   90.00
_cell.angle_gamma   90.00
#
_symmetry.space_group_name_H-M   'P 1'
#
loop_
_entity.id
_entity.type
_entity.pdbx_description
1 polymer ?
#
loop_
_entity_poly.entity_id
_entity_poly.type
_entity_poly.pdbx_seq_one_letter_code
_entity_poly.pdbx_strand_id
1 'polypeptide(L)'
;MITIDGSEGEGGGQVVRNARALSLVTGTPFRIVNVRGGREKPGLMRQHVTAIEAACAIGRGGACEGVAVGAREITFRPGTVDAGEYRFAVGTAGSTGLVLQTVLMPLLLANGPSRLVLEGGTHTTCWRHHSTL
;
A
#
# COMPACT_ATOMS: atom_id res chain seq x y z
N MET A 1 14.65 -11.57 2.09
CA MET A 1 13.20 -11.27 2.16
C MET A 1 12.87 -10.99 3.61
N ILE A 2 12.23 -9.86 3.90
CA ILE A 2 11.87 -9.44 5.26
C ILE A 2 10.48 -9.98 5.61
N THR A 3 10.28 -10.52 6.81
CA THR A 3 8.95 -10.88 7.32
C THR A 3 8.52 -9.85 8.35
N ILE A 4 7.29 -9.35 8.22
CA ILE A 4 6.72 -8.31 9.08
C ILE A 4 5.41 -8.85 9.67
N ASP A 5 5.24 -8.74 10.98
CA ASP A 5 3.96 -8.99 11.62
C ASP A 5 3.08 -7.74 11.57
N GLY A 6 1.98 -7.81 10.82
CA GLY A 6 1.02 -6.72 10.63
C GLY A 6 0.09 -6.46 11.83
N SER A 7 0.24 -7.22 12.92
CA SER A 7 -0.44 -6.97 14.20
C SER A 7 0.37 -6.08 15.15
N GLU A 8 1.68 -5.96 14.94
CA GLU A 8 2.55 -5.12 15.79
C GLU A 8 2.34 -3.61 15.55
N GLY A 9 2.69 -2.81 16.57
CA GLY A 9 2.54 -1.35 16.55
C GLY A 9 1.07 -0.91 16.49
N GLU A 10 0.72 -0.06 15.52
CA GLU A 10 -0.67 0.40 15.35
C GLU A 10 -1.64 -0.70 14.84
N GLY A 11 -1.11 -1.86 14.41
CA GLY A 11 -1.88 -2.97 13.88
C GLY A 11 -2.79 -2.59 12.69
N GLY A 12 -2.46 -1.49 12.00
CA GLY A 12 -3.33 -0.82 11.02
C GLY A 12 -2.87 -1.01 9.57
N GLY A 13 -3.43 -0.20 8.66
CA GLY A 13 -3.06 -0.24 7.24
C GLY A 13 -1.73 0.46 6.91
N GLN A 14 -1.10 1.12 7.88
CA GLN A 14 0.10 1.93 7.69
C GLN A 14 1.34 1.08 7.38
N VAL A 15 1.50 -0.05 8.08
CA VAL A 15 2.59 -1.01 7.83
C VAL A 15 2.60 -1.48 6.38
N VAL A 16 1.42 -1.73 5.81
CA VAL A 16 1.24 -2.18 4.44
C VAL A 16 1.71 -1.14 3.42
N ARG A 17 1.44 0.15 3.68
CA ARG A 17 1.84 1.25 2.79
C ARG A 17 3.34 1.51 2.86
N ASN A 18 3.86 1.62 4.07
CA ASN A 18 5.28 1.93 4.29
C ASN A 18 6.19 0.80 3.81
N ALA A 19 5.82 -0.46 4.08
CA ALA A 19 6.61 -1.62 3.64
C ALA A 19 6.78 -1.64 2.12
N ARG A 20 5.75 -1.28 1.35
CA ARG A 20 5.86 -1.21 -0.12
C ARG A 20 6.69 -0.07 -0.64
N ALA A 21 6.46 1.14 -0.13
CA ALA A 21 7.23 2.30 -0.53
C ALA A 21 8.72 2.03 -0.28
N LEU A 22 9.07 1.51 0.91
CA LEU A 22 10.43 1.15 1.26
C LEU A 22 10.97 -0.01 0.43
N SER A 23 10.15 -1.03 0.15
CA SER A 23 10.56 -2.17 -0.67
C SER A 23 10.93 -1.76 -2.10
N LEU A 24 10.13 -0.90 -2.73
CA LEU A 24 10.43 -0.35 -4.05
C LEU A 24 11.70 0.50 -4.06
N VAL A 25 11.92 1.30 -3.01
CA VAL A 25 13.11 2.16 -2.89
C VAL A 25 14.38 1.36 -2.60
N THR A 26 14.29 0.32 -1.77
CA THR A 26 15.45 -0.46 -1.30
C THR A 26 15.72 -1.72 -2.14
N GLY A 27 14.81 -2.08 -3.06
CA GLY A 27 14.86 -3.35 -3.78
C GLY A 27 14.68 -4.59 -2.90
N THR A 28 14.29 -4.42 -1.63
CA THR A 28 14.22 -5.54 -0.67
C THR A 28 12.81 -6.14 -0.64
N PRO A 29 12.63 -7.43 -1.00
CA PRO A 29 11.32 -8.09 -0.94
C PRO A 29 10.85 -8.32 0.50
N PHE A 30 9.53 -8.31 0.71
CA PHE A 30 8.94 -8.57 2.02
C PHE A 30 7.69 -9.45 1.97
N ARG A 31 7.34 -10.01 3.14
CA ARG A 31 6.08 -10.69 3.42
C ARG A 31 5.46 -10.08 4.68
N ILE A 32 4.19 -9.71 4.63
CA ILE A 32 3.42 -9.32 5.81
C ILE A 32 2.48 -10.46 6.16
N VAL A 33 2.55 -10.93 7.41
CA VAL A 33 1.57 -11.82 8.03
C VAL A 33 0.65 -11.01 8.95
N ASN A 34 -0.50 -11.57 9.36
CA ASN A 34 -1.42 -10.91 10.28
C ASN A 34 -1.81 -9.48 9.86
N VAL A 35 -2.04 -9.25 8.56
CA VAL A 35 -2.39 -7.92 8.03
C VAL A 35 -3.59 -7.36 8.79
N ARG A 36 -3.41 -6.21 9.43
CA ARG A 36 -4.43 -5.55 10.24
C ARG A 36 -4.96 -6.40 11.40
N GLY A 37 -4.10 -7.26 11.97
CA GLY A 37 -4.46 -8.15 13.07
C GLY A 37 -4.95 -7.42 14.33
N GLY A 38 -4.51 -6.18 14.55
CA GLY A 38 -4.93 -5.33 15.66
C GLY A 38 -6.22 -4.54 15.44
N ARG A 39 -7.00 -4.82 14.38
CA ARG A 39 -8.26 -4.11 14.07
C ARG A 39 -9.46 -5.05 14.15
N GLU A 40 -10.60 -4.49 14.52
CA GLU A 40 -11.91 -5.18 14.56
C GLU A 40 -12.22 -5.94 13.25
N LYS A 41 -11.92 -5.30 12.11
CA LYS A 41 -12.01 -5.92 10.78
C LYS A 41 -10.61 -6.20 10.27
N PRO A 42 -10.02 -7.39 10.47
CA PRO A 42 -8.66 -7.71 10.01
C PRO A 42 -8.60 -7.90 8.49
N GLY A 43 -7.38 -8.01 7.96
CA GLY A 43 -7.10 -8.22 6.54
C GLY A 43 -7.14 -6.95 5.68
N LEU A 44 -6.82 -7.11 4.40
CA LEU A 44 -6.83 -6.00 3.44
C LEU A 44 -8.24 -5.46 3.21
N MET A 45 -8.33 -4.15 3.01
CA MET A 45 -9.55 -3.45 2.58
C MET A 45 -9.31 -2.96 1.16
N ARG A 46 -10.37 -2.52 0.46
CA ARG A 46 -10.27 -2.06 -0.93
C ARG A 46 -9.15 -1.03 -1.14
N GLN A 47 -9.05 -0.02 -0.28
CA GLN A 47 -7.97 0.98 -0.36
C GLN A 47 -6.56 0.38 -0.21
N HIS A 48 -6.41 -0.68 0.60
CA HIS A 48 -5.12 -1.36 0.73
C HIS A 48 -4.80 -2.12 -0.55
N VAL A 49 -5.79 -2.82 -1.12
CA VAL A 49 -5.68 -3.54 -2.41
C VAL A 49 -5.24 -2.59 -3.51
N THR A 50 -5.93 -1.46 -3.68
CA THR A 50 -5.57 -0.45 -4.68
C THR A 50 -4.16 0.12 -4.46
N ALA A 51 -3.76 0.35 -3.20
CA ALA A 51 -2.40 0.78 -2.90
C ALA A 51 -1.35 -0.32 -3.20
N ILE A 52 -1.71 -1.61 -3.11
CA ILE A 52 -0.82 -2.70 -3.56
C ILE A 52 -0.68 -2.65 -5.07
N GLU A 53 -1.80 -2.67 -5.77
CA GLU A 53 -1.86 -2.71 -7.22
C GLU A 53 -1.12 -1.53 -7.83
N ALA A 54 -1.26 -0.33 -7.24
CA ALA A 54 -0.51 0.85 -7.66
C ALA A 54 1.01 0.67 -7.50
N ALA A 55 1.46 0.14 -6.36
CA ALA A 55 2.88 -0.16 -6.14
C ALA A 55 3.42 -1.23 -7.09
N CYS A 56 2.62 -2.26 -7.41
CA CYS A 56 3.00 -3.30 -8.37
C CYS A 56 3.07 -2.73 -9.79
N ALA A 57 2.14 -1.83 -10.16
CA ALA A 57 2.09 -1.22 -11.48
C ALA A 57 3.33 -0.37 -11.78
N ILE A 58 3.81 0.41 -10.80
CA ILE A 58 5.02 1.23 -10.97
C ILE A 58 6.31 0.42 -10.85
N GLY A 59 6.28 -0.74 -10.18
CA GLY A 59 7.43 -1.62 -9.96
C GLY A 59 7.58 -2.66 -11.07
N ARG A 60 8.09 -2.26 -12.23
CA ARG A 60 8.21 -3.10 -13.43
C ARG A 60 9.06 -4.35 -13.18
N GLY A 61 8.52 -5.52 -13.52
CA GLY A 61 9.17 -6.82 -13.28
C GLY A 61 9.05 -7.32 -11.84
N GLY A 62 8.32 -6.61 -10.97
CA GLY A 62 7.97 -7.05 -9.63
C GLY A 62 6.82 -8.05 -9.63
N ALA A 63 6.56 -8.64 -8.45
CA ALA A 63 5.47 -9.59 -8.24
C ALA A 63 4.77 -9.34 -6.91
N CYS A 64 3.47 -9.57 -6.89
CA CYS A 64 2.61 -9.34 -5.74
C CYS A 64 1.66 -10.52 -5.57
N GLU A 65 1.70 -11.16 -4.40
CA GLU A 65 0.92 -12.36 -4.08
C GLU A 65 0.02 -12.09 -2.87
N GLY A 66 -1.15 -12.75 -2.83
CA GLY A 66 -2.11 -12.58 -1.73
C GLY A 66 -2.88 -11.26 -1.77
N VAL A 67 -2.92 -10.58 -2.91
CA VAL A 67 -3.58 -9.27 -3.06
C VAL A 67 -5.08 -9.43 -3.29
N ALA A 68 -5.83 -9.60 -2.20
CA ALA A 68 -7.29 -9.66 -2.25
C ALA A 68 -7.90 -9.01 -1.00
N VAL A 69 -9.11 -8.48 -1.11
CA VAL A 69 -9.86 -7.97 0.05
C VAL A 69 -10.05 -9.10 1.07
N GLY A 70 -9.78 -8.82 2.35
CA GLY A 70 -9.83 -9.79 3.43
C GLY A 70 -8.56 -10.64 3.59
N ALA A 71 -7.62 -10.60 2.63
CA ALA A 71 -6.37 -11.33 2.76
C ALA A 71 -5.58 -10.87 3.99
N ARG A 72 -5.05 -11.83 4.73
CA ARG A 72 -4.30 -11.61 5.98
C ARG A 72 -2.79 -11.75 5.78
N GLU A 73 -2.39 -12.13 4.59
CA GLU A 73 -1.01 -12.32 4.23
C GLU A 73 -0.77 -11.81 2.82
N ILE A 74 0.37 -11.14 2.64
CA ILE A 74 0.84 -10.70 1.32
C ILE A 74 2.33 -10.90 1.20
N THR A 75 2.77 -11.22 -0.02
CA THR A 75 4.18 -11.20 -0.40
C THR A 75 4.36 -10.18 -1.51
N PHE A 76 5.39 -9.35 -1.39
CA PHE A 76 5.71 -8.31 -2.36
C PHE A 76 7.20 -8.41 -2.73
N ARG A 77 7.44 -8.54 -4.03
CA ARG A 77 8.76 -8.53 -4.64
C ARG A 77 8.86 -7.28 -5.50
N PRO A 78 9.71 -6.30 -5.13
CA PRO A 78 9.82 -5.05 -5.88
C PRO A 78 10.43 -5.32 -7.26
N GLY A 79 9.91 -4.62 -8.26
CA GLY A 79 10.57 -4.46 -9.55
C GLY A 79 11.37 -3.14 -9.61
N THR A 80 11.87 -2.81 -10.79
CA THR A 80 12.46 -1.48 -11.04
C THR A 80 11.35 -0.45 -11.13
N VAL A 81 11.46 0.65 -10.38
CA VAL A 81 10.47 1.73 -10.45
C VAL A 81 10.56 2.44 -11.80
N ASP A 82 9.45 2.45 -12.54
CA ASP A 82 9.35 3.08 -13.85
C ASP A 82 8.62 4.43 -13.73
N ALA A 83 9.21 5.49 -14.28
CA ALA A 83 8.57 6.81 -14.33
C ALA A 83 7.55 6.84 -15.47
N GLY A 84 6.44 7.55 -15.30
CA GLY A 84 5.43 7.63 -16.37
C GLY A 84 4.08 8.17 -15.94
N GLU A 85 3.08 7.91 -16.79
CA GLU A 85 1.70 8.29 -16.52
C GLU A 85 0.91 7.14 -15.92
N TYR A 86 0.31 7.38 -14.77
CA TYR A 86 -0.44 6.38 -14.03
C TYR A 86 -1.81 6.92 -13.64
N ARG A 87 -2.83 6.08 -13.80
CA ARG A 87 -4.19 6.34 -13.31
C ARG A 87 -4.64 5.22 -12.39
N PHE A 88 -4.99 5.56 -11.17
CA PHE A 88 -5.50 4.61 -10.18
C PHE A 88 -6.87 5.06 -9.66
N ALA A 89 -7.85 4.16 -9.75
CA ALA A 89 -9.18 4.36 -9.20
C ALA A 89 -9.39 3.45 -8.00
N VAL A 90 -9.64 4.04 -6.83
CA VAL A 90 -9.94 3.30 -5.59
C VAL A 90 -11.32 2.62 -5.65
N GLY A 91 -12.20 3.12 -6.53
CA GLY A 91 -13.53 2.56 -6.81
C GLY A 91 -14.54 2.69 -5.66
N THR A 92 -14.15 3.32 -4.55
CA THR A 92 -14.98 3.58 -3.38
C THR A 92 -14.55 4.90 -2.73
N ALA A 93 -15.16 5.29 -1.61
CA ALA A 93 -14.75 6.44 -0.80
C ALA A 93 -13.40 6.26 -0.06
N GLY A 94 -12.57 5.27 -0.44
CA GLY A 94 -11.22 5.11 0.08
C GLY A 94 -10.31 6.28 -0.29
N SER A 95 -9.37 6.61 0.60
CA SER A 95 -8.58 7.84 0.50
C SER A 95 -7.56 7.77 -0.64
N THR A 96 -7.62 8.73 -1.56
CA THR A 96 -6.60 8.90 -2.61
C THR A 96 -5.25 9.27 -2.01
N GLY A 97 -5.22 10.02 -0.91
CA GLY A 97 -3.99 10.38 -0.19
C GLY A 97 -3.22 9.15 0.33
N LEU A 98 -3.93 8.09 0.72
CA LEU A 98 -3.28 6.85 1.17
C LEU A 98 -2.67 6.05 0.01
N VAL A 99 -3.26 6.11 -1.19
CA VAL A 99 -2.63 5.56 -2.40
C VAL A 99 -1.41 6.39 -2.75
N LEU A 100 -1.52 7.72 -2.76
CA LEU A 100 -0.42 8.64 -3.01
C LEU A 100 0.77 8.37 -2.09
N GLN A 101 0.53 8.22 -0.77
CA GLN A 101 1.58 7.91 0.22
C GLN A 101 2.41 6.67 -0.16
N THR A 102 1.79 5.70 -0.84
CA THR A 102 2.45 4.44 -1.20
C THR A 102 3.37 4.58 -2.41
N VAL A 103 3.01 5.43 -3.38
CA VAL A 103 3.71 5.53 -4.67
C VAL A 103 4.57 6.80 -4.80
N LEU A 104 4.34 7.82 -3.97
CA LEU A 104 5.01 9.11 -4.07
C LEU A 104 6.53 8.97 -3.92
N MET A 105 7.00 8.37 -2.83
CA MET A 105 8.45 8.23 -2.58
C MET A 105 9.18 7.39 -3.65
N PRO A 106 8.67 6.22 -4.08
CA PRO A 106 9.24 5.50 -5.20
C PRO A 106 9.35 6.32 -6.48
N LEU A 107 8.29 7.02 -6.88
CA LEU A 107 8.26 7.81 -8.12
C LEU A 107 9.11 9.08 -8.06
N LEU A 108 9.27 9.68 -6.87
CA LEU A 108 10.21 10.80 -6.66
C LEU A 108 11.67 10.39 -6.88
N LEU A 109 11.99 9.11 -6.67
CA LEU A 109 13.33 8.55 -6.84
C LEU A 109 13.52 7.83 -8.18
N ALA A 110 12.50 7.84 -9.06
CA ALA A 110 12.57 7.22 -10.37
C ALA A 110 13.38 8.09 -11.36
N ASN A 111 13.83 7.47 -12.45
CA ASN A 111 14.69 8.12 -13.47
C ASN A 111 13.90 8.99 -14.47
N GLY A 112 12.90 9.74 -14.02
CA GLY A 112 12.11 10.61 -14.89
C GLY A 112 10.88 11.22 -14.23
N PRO A 113 10.22 12.19 -14.89
CA PRO A 113 8.99 12.79 -14.41
C PRO A 113 7.84 11.77 -14.44
N SER A 114 6.95 11.85 -13.45
CA SER A 114 5.75 11.01 -13.38
C SER A 114 4.50 11.86 -13.22
N ARG A 115 3.41 11.43 -13.86
CA ARG A 115 2.08 12.04 -13.75
C ARG A 115 1.10 11.04 -13.15
N LEU A 116 0.50 11.41 -12.02
CA LEU A 116 -0.47 10.57 -11.31
C LEU A 116 -1.88 11.18 -11.39
N VAL A 117 -2.85 10.36 -11.76
CA VAL A 117 -4.29 10.65 -11.63
C VAL A 117 -4.88 9.67 -10.63
N LEU A 118 -5.36 10.18 -9.50
CA LEU A 118 -5.97 9.38 -8.43
C LEU A 118 -7.44 9.70 -8.30
N GLU A 119 -8.29 8.68 -8.39
CA GLU A 119 -9.74 8.81 -8.30
C GLU A 119 -10.26 8.06 -7.08
N GLY A 120 -11.01 8.76 -6.21
CA GLY A 120 -11.50 8.24 -4.94
C GLY A 120 -11.82 9.35 -3.95
N GLY A 121 -11.88 9.00 -2.66
CA GLY A 121 -12.16 9.95 -1.59
C GLY A 121 -11.01 10.93 -1.38
N THR A 122 -11.28 12.23 -1.56
CA THR A 122 -10.35 13.33 -1.21
C THR A 122 -10.54 13.83 0.21
N HIS A 123 -11.75 13.67 0.75
CA HIS A 123 -12.15 14.04 2.10
C HIS A 123 -12.70 12.81 2.80
N THR A 124 -11.81 12.02 3.40
CA THR A 124 -12.16 10.84 4.18
C THR A 124 -12.14 11.19 5.66
N THR A 125 -13.11 10.69 6.42
CA THR A 125 -13.13 10.88 7.87
C THR A 125 -11.81 10.43 8.49
N CYS A 126 -11.27 11.25 9.40
CA CYS A 126 -10.12 10.83 10.18
C CYS A 126 -10.50 9.58 10.98
N TRP A 127 -9.62 8.58 10.96
CA TRP A 127 -9.86 7.37 11.73
C TRP A 127 -9.79 7.74 13.22
N ARG A 128 -10.94 7.82 13.89
CA ARG A 128 -10.98 8.02 15.33
C ARG A 128 -10.58 6.70 15.98
N HIS A 129 -9.45 6.69 16.69
CA HIS A 129 -9.23 5.67 17.70
C HIS A 129 -10.41 5.75 18.66
N HIS A 130 -11.27 4.73 18.70
CA HIS A 130 -12.11 4.50 19.87
C HIS A 130 -11.16 4.03 20.97
N SER A 131 -10.47 4.97 21.61
CA SER A 131 -9.95 4.76 22.95
C SER A 131 -11.15 4.81 23.87
N THR A 132 -11.71 3.66 24.20
CA THR A 132 -12.45 3.49 25.46
C THR A 132 -11.48 3.74 26.59
N LEU A 133 -11.49 4.97 27.10
CA LEU A 133 -11.26 5.23 28.52
C LEU A 133 -12.54 4.88 29.28
#